data_AF-A0A3D1F063-F1
#
_entry.id   AF-A0A3D1F063-F1
#
_cell.length_a   1.000
_cell.length_b   1.000
_cell.length_c   1.000
_cell.angle_alpha   90.00
_cell.angle_beta   90.00
_cell.angle_gamma   90.00
#
_symmetry.space_group_name_H-M   'P 1'
#
loop_
_entity.id
_entity.type
_entity.pdbx_description
1 polymer ?
#
loop_
_entity_poly.entity_id
_entity_poly.type
_entity_poly.pdbx_seq_one_letter_code
_entity_poly.pdbx_strand_id
1 'polypeptide(L)'
;QLPDGDFVLGSEALRVDGAENLTVVGMNTKVIASTCDDSYLKIVNSGNVVVRGLTFDMNPLPFTQGTITAVSTDGQTLTLSIHDGYPSLAGEYVVKRFHVFSASEHRFKPGTPDVYLSSITPTENGRGGVAVSAVALNHSVAVGDRVVFNIRKRAGVHIQTSENITLDQVTLLTAPGLGFMGRFIRGDNRVTNCVIKPGPTPVGATQPRLLSTSADGLNFAYARQGPIVSNCDFSFMGDDSINLHGVTFPILQRESDTQVLVARPYGQESFDWLIQSGDKIRFMQSPAFQIVNNSNATNFEYVGPANEEQLEQIRQIWSPSKTKGSIYRLSFDKPATQGIGDFLDIPIISASQFQIVDNYFHDHRARGLRIMASDGLIARNRFERLKSAGISAGPEYEYWREAGWAENLVIDNNTLIQVGQGSDAVQSHAYVLGGISIFFRSELQLDNWPVNNSNIRITNNQIEDTQLAGIFVRAAQQVRIQNNQLVNVIPNPLPGAGSNYHLSVSQPIDVDQSCDVKTSDNTIE
;
A
#
# COMPACT_ATOMS: atom_id res chain seq x y z
N GLN A 1 3.90 6.80 31.80
CA GLN A 1 3.69 8.21 31.41
C GLN A 1 5.02 8.76 30.95
N LEU A 2 5.08 9.33 29.77
CA LEU A 2 6.24 10.04 29.24
C LEU A 2 6.15 11.51 29.63
N PRO A 3 7.29 12.20 29.82
CA PRO A 3 7.31 13.63 30.10
C PRO A 3 6.83 14.46 28.90
N ASP A 4 6.25 15.61 29.21
CA ASP A 4 5.87 16.61 28.21
C ASP A 4 7.11 17.24 27.57
N GLY A 5 7.03 17.55 26.27
CA GLY A 5 8.08 18.26 25.53
C GLY A 5 8.52 17.57 24.24
N ASP A 6 9.55 18.15 23.63
CA ASP A 6 10.16 17.66 22.38
C ASP A 6 11.44 16.87 22.71
N PHE A 7 11.52 15.62 22.24
CA PHE A 7 12.61 14.69 22.50
C PHE A 7 13.25 14.26 21.19
N VAL A 8 14.55 14.55 21.05
CA VAL A 8 15.31 14.13 19.86
C VAL A 8 15.88 12.74 20.11
N LEU A 9 15.55 11.77 19.25
CA LEU A 9 16.17 10.45 19.27
C LEU A 9 17.61 10.54 18.77
N GLY A 10 18.48 9.67 19.30
CA GLY A 10 19.77 9.41 18.69
C GLY A 10 19.62 8.59 17.40
N SER A 11 20.57 7.70 17.15
CA SER A 11 20.53 6.82 15.98
C SER A 11 19.55 5.64 16.09
N GLU A 12 18.85 5.50 17.22
CA GLU A 12 18.03 4.33 17.53
C GLU A 12 16.57 4.70 17.82
N ALA A 13 15.67 3.79 17.44
CA ALA A 13 14.24 3.88 17.74
C ALA A 13 13.95 3.87 19.24
N LEU A 14 12.85 4.52 19.65
CA LEU A 14 12.17 4.14 20.89
C LEU A 14 11.71 2.68 20.75
N ARG A 15 12.06 1.82 21.73
CA ARG A 15 11.82 0.38 21.62
C ARG A 15 10.99 -0.16 22.78
N VAL A 16 9.94 -0.88 22.45
CA VAL A 16 9.17 -1.77 23.31
C VAL A 16 9.45 -3.19 22.83
N ASP A 17 10.10 -4.01 23.65
CA ASP A 17 10.53 -5.36 23.29
C ASP A 17 10.23 -6.34 24.41
N GLY A 18 9.57 -7.45 24.11
CA GLY A 18 9.22 -8.45 25.11
C GLY A 18 8.21 -7.96 26.16
N ALA A 19 7.45 -6.90 25.86
CA ALA A 19 6.56 -6.29 26.83
C ALA A 19 5.19 -6.97 26.83
N GLU A 20 4.64 -7.16 28.03
CA GLU A 20 3.28 -7.64 28.24
C GLU A 20 2.52 -6.65 29.11
N ASN A 21 1.28 -6.32 28.72
CA ASN A 21 0.37 -5.45 29.49
C ASN A 21 0.97 -4.05 29.78
N LEU A 22 1.59 -3.45 28.75
CA LEU A 22 2.24 -2.14 28.88
C LEU A 22 1.35 -1.04 28.30
N THR A 23 1.22 0.07 29.02
CA THR A 23 0.60 1.30 28.50
C THR A 23 1.60 2.46 28.52
N VAL A 24 1.94 2.96 27.33
CA VAL A 24 2.77 4.14 27.11
C VAL A 24 1.86 5.31 26.75
N VAL A 25 1.95 6.41 27.49
CA VAL A 25 1.12 7.59 27.30
C VAL A 25 2.03 8.81 27.25
N GLY A 26 1.85 9.66 26.24
CA GLY A 26 2.62 10.88 26.03
C GLY A 26 1.84 11.92 25.25
N MET A 27 0.73 12.41 25.82
CA MET A 27 -0.23 13.32 25.14
C MET A 27 0.39 14.64 24.66
N ASN A 28 1.45 15.11 25.34
CA ASN A 28 2.18 16.32 24.99
C ASN A 28 3.65 16.02 24.68
N THR A 29 3.94 14.79 24.26
CA THR A 29 5.30 14.33 23.98
C THR A 29 5.49 14.23 22.46
N LYS A 30 6.46 15.00 21.93
CA LYS A 30 6.90 14.89 20.54
C LYS A 30 8.25 14.18 20.48
N VAL A 31 8.36 13.17 19.63
CA VAL A 31 9.60 12.43 19.37
C VAL A 31 10.11 12.81 17.98
N ILE A 32 11.33 13.32 17.91
CA ILE A 32 11.97 13.81 16.67
C ILE A 32 13.13 12.88 16.32
N ALA A 33 12.99 12.12 15.25
CA ALA A 33 14.08 11.26 14.79
C ALA A 33 15.16 12.06 14.03
N SER A 34 16.40 11.58 14.09
CA SER A 34 17.55 12.20 13.42
C SER A 34 18.13 11.36 12.27
N THR A 35 17.54 10.21 11.95
CA THR A 35 18.01 9.30 10.90
C THR A 35 16.85 8.65 10.14
N CYS A 36 17.06 8.39 8.84
CA CYS A 36 16.12 7.65 8.00
C CYS A 36 16.34 6.13 8.08
N ASP A 37 17.40 5.67 8.76
CA ASP A 37 17.83 4.26 8.75
C ASP A 37 17.14 3.40 9.81
N ASP A 38 16.41 4.03 10.74
CA ASP A 38 15.58 3.35 11.72
C ASP A 38 14.15 3.91 11.83
N SER A 39 13.27 3.14 12.45
CA SER A 39 11.93 3.58 12.86
C SER A 39 11.99 4.51 14.07
N TYR A 40 10.92 5.26 14.32
CA TYR A 40 10.81 6.14 15.48
C TYR A 40 10.37 5.35 16.71
N LEU A 41 9.44 4.43 16.51
CA LEU A 41 8.96 3.49 17.51
C LEU A 41 8.99 2.08 16.95
N LYS A 42 9.54 1.15 17.71
CA LYS A 42 9.47 -0.30 17.48
C LYS A 42 8.72 -0.97 18.61
N ILE A 43 7.71 -1.77 18.28
CA ILE A 43 7.03 -2.69 19.19
C ILE A 43 7.29 -4.10 18.67
N VAL A 44 8.06 -4.88 19.40
CA VAL A 44 8.56 -6.18 18.94
C VAL A 44 8.35 -7.24 20.03
N ASN A 45 8.01 -8.47 19.64
CA ASN A 45 7.86 -9.59 20.59
C ASN A 45 6.95 -9.27 21.78
N SER A 46 5.90 -8.47 21.57
CA SER A 46 5.11 -7.88 22.67
C SER A 46 3.63 -8.22 22.55
N GLY A 47 2.96 -8.28 23.69
CA GLY A 47 1.53 -8.55 23.82
C GLY A 47 0.83 -7.48 24.65
N ASN A 48 -0.41 -7.14 24.26
CA ASN A 48 -1.27 -6.26 25.06
C ASN A 48 -0.64 -4.89 25.36
N VAL A 49 -0.13 -4.23 24.31
CA VAL A 49 0.54 -2.92 24.41
C VAL A 49 -0.37 -1.81 23.90
N VAL A 50 -0.49 -0.74 24.68
CA VAL A 50 -1.17 0.50 24.28
C VAL A 50 -0.14 1.62 24.18
N VAL A 51 -0.11 2.32 23.05
CA VAL A 51 0.64 3.57 22.88
C VAL A 51 -0.34 4.69 22.58
N ARG A 52 -0.36 5.71 23.43
CA ARG A 52 -1.33 6.80 23.37
C ARG A 52 -0.71 8.20 23.34
N GLY A 53 -1.17 9.03 22.41
CA GLY A 53 -0.96 10.49 22.44
C GLY A 53 0.37 11.00 21.85
N LEU A 54 1.27 10.10 21.43
CA LEU A 54 2.59 10.49 20.93
C LEU A 54 2.50 11.20 19.58
N THR A 55 3.30 12.26 19.41
CA THR A 55 3.57 12.86 18.10
C THR A 55 4.97 12.49 17.63
N PHE A 56 5.13 12.06 16.38
CA PHE A 56 6.43 11.79 15.77
C PHE A 56 6.73 12.76 14.62
N ASP A 57 7.97 13.24 14.55
CA ASP A 57 8.51 14.06 13.46
C ASP A 57 9.97 13.68 13.19
N MET A 58 10.62 14.37 12.25
CA MET A 58 12.01 14.12 11.90
C MET A 58 12.76 15.40 11.53
N ASN A 59 14.03 15.47 11.93
CA ASN A 59 14.97 16.51 11.51
C ASN A 59 16.38 15.91 11.29
N PRO A 60 16.96 15.97 10.07
CA PRO A 60 16.43 16.58 8.85
C PRO A 60 15.18 15.86 8.32
N LEU A 61 14.33 16.58 7.56
CA LEU A 61 13.15 15.98 6.92
C LEU A 61 13.56 14.89 5.93
N PRO A 62 12.80 13.79 5.80
CA PRO A 62 13.13 12.71 4.87
C PRO A 62 12.78 13.02 3.40
N PHE A 63 12.62 14.30 3.09
CA PHE A 63 12.36 14.81 1.76
C PHE A 63 12.91 16.23 1.62
N THR A 64 13.18 16.63 0.38
CA THR A 64 13.33 18.04 0.00
C THR A 64 12.23 18.43 -0.98
N GLN A 65 11.98 19.74 -1.11
CA GLN A 65 10.99 20.27 -2.02
C GLN A 65 11.48 21.55 -2.71
N GLY A 66 10.93 21.80 -3.89
CA GLY A 66 11.28 22.96 -4.71
C GLY A 66 10.18 23.36 -5.67
N THR A 67 10.48 24.35 -6.50
CA THR A 67 9.62 24.86 -7.57
C THR A 67 10.29 24.62 -8.92
N ILE A 68 9.50 24.23 -9.92
CA ILE A 68 9.93 24.17 -11.32
C ILE A 68 10.05 25.60 -11.85
N THR A 69 11.26 26.01 -12.25
CA THR A 69 11.54 27.36 -12.75
C THR A 69 11.67 27.43 -14.27
N ALA A 70 11.94 26.31 -14.93
CA ALA A 70 11.93 26.19 -16.38
C ALA A 70 11.55 24.78 -16.83
N VAL A 71 10.92 24.69 -18.00
CA VAL A 71 10.62 23.44 -18.72
C VAL A 71 11.17 23.62 -20.13
N SER A 72 11.96 22.66 -20.62
CA SER A 72 12.48 22.69 -22.00
C SER A 72 11.35 22.57 -23.02
N THR A 73 11.60 23.04 -24.24
CA THR A 73 10.61 22.99 -25.34
C THR A 73 10.08 21.59 -25.63
N ASP A 74 10.93 20.57 -25.48
CA ASP A 74 10.56 19.15 -25.64
C ASP A 74 9.90 18.54 -24.40
N GLY A 75 9.79 19.29 -23.29
CA GLY A 75 9.18 18.87 -22.05
C GLY A 75 9.97 17.85 -21.23
N GLN A 76 11.20 17.51 -21.63
CA GLN A 76 11.98 16.43 -21.00
C GLN A 76 12.97 16.91 -19.95
N THR A 77 13.31 18.20 -19.94
CA THR A 77 14.24 18.80 -18.98
C THR A 77 13.53 19.83 -18.13
N LEU A 78 13.65 19.71 -16.81
CA LEU A 78 13.12 20.67 -15.85
C LEU A 78 14.27 21.31 -15.08
N THR A 79 14.22 22.63 -14.91
CA THR A 79 15.07 23.36 -13.97
C THR A 79 14.29 23.60 -12.69
N LEU A 80 14.93 23.39 -11.55
CA LEU A 80 14.33 23.42 -10.23
C LEU A 80 15.07 24.41 -9.33
N SER A 81 14.34 25.07 -8.44
CA SER A 81 14.87 25.80 -7.29
C SER A 81 14.34 25.17 -6.00
N ILE A 82 15.24 24.75 -5.13
CA ILE A 82 14.93 24.13 -3.83
C ILE A 82 14.57 25.22 -2.83
N HIS A 83 13.46 25.03 -2.10
CA HIS A 83 12.98 26.02 -1.15
C HIS A 83 13.93 26.16 0.06
N ASP A 84 14.02 27.38 0.59
CA ASP A 84 14.76 27.66 1.82
C ASP A 84 14.21 26.85 3.00
N GLY A 85 15.07 26.54 3.97
CA GLY A 85 14.73 25.72 5.15
C GLY A 85 14.56 24.22 4.89
N TYR A 86 14.53 23.77 3.63
CA TYR A 86 14.51 22.34 3.28
C TYR A 86 15.92 21.79 3.03
N PRO A 87 16.14 20.46 3.20
CA PRO A 87 17.42 19.81 2.87
C PRO A 87 17.87 20.14 1.44
N SER A 88 19.17 20.31 1.22
CA SER A 88 19.68 20.52 -0.13
C SER A 88 19.53 19.24 -0.97
N LEU A 89 19.41 19.41 -2.29
CA LEU A 89 19.41 18.31 -3.23
C LEU A 89 20.83 17.72 -3.34
N ALA A 90 21.20 16.89 -2.38
CA ALA A 90 22.52 16.26 -2.28
C ALA A 90 22.41 14.90 -1.57
N GLY A 91 23.41 14.02 -1.77
CA GLY A 91 23.45 12.71 -1.12
C GLY A 91 22.16 11.91 -1.35
N GLU A 92 21.49 11.51 -0.26
CA GLU A 92 20.29 10.67 -0.30
C GLU A 92 19.05 11.37 -0.87
N TYR A 93 19.06 12.70 -0.99
CA TYR A 93 17.96 13.47 -1.59
C TYR A 93 18.01 13.47 -3.12
N VAL A 94 19.11 13.00 -3.74
CA VAL A 94 19.25 12.87 -5.19
C VAL A 94 18.54 11.60 -5.66
N VAL A 95 17.21 11.63 -5.60
CA VAL A 95 16.34 10.52 -6.00
C VAL A 95 15.73 10.75 -7.38
N LYS A 96 15.63 9.69 -8.18
CA LYS A 96 15.11 9.73 -9.55
C LYS A 96 13.58 9.65 -9.64
N ARG A 97 12.88 10.06 -8.58
CA ARG A 97 11.42 10.16 -8.57
C ARG A 97 11.00 11.39 -7.78
N PHE A 98 9.91 12.02 -8.18
CA PHE A 98 9.30 13.09 -7.38
C PHE A 98 7.79 13.08 -7.48
N HIS A 99 7.17 13.76 -6.51
CA HIS A 99 5.75 14.08 -6.52
C HIS A 99 5.54 15.52 -6.99
N VAL A 100 4.43 15.78 -7.67
CA VAL A 100 4.08 17.11 -8.17
C VAL A 100 2.88 17.67 -7.43
N PHE A 101 3.01 18.92 -7.03
CA PHE A 101 2.01 19.71 -6.34
C PHE A 101 1.64 20.91 -7.19
N SER A 102 0.38 21.32 -7.09
CA SER A 102 -0.13 22.52 -7.78
C SER A 102 0.73 23.74 -7.43
N ALA A 103 0.86 24.71 -8.34
CA ALA A 103 1.53 25.98 -8.05
C ALA A 103 0.76 26.84 -7.03
N SER A 104 -0.58 26.84 -7.13
CA SER A 104 -1.46 27.77 -6.40
C SER A 104 -2.15 27.14 -5.19
N GLU A 105 -2.33 25.81 -5.17
CA GLU A 105 -3.12 25.10 -4.15
C GLU A 105 -2.27 24.10 -3.39
N HIS A 106 -2.43 23.99 -2.07
CA HIS A 106 -1.71 23.00 -1.26
C HIS A 106 -2.30 21.58 -1.44
N ARG A 107 -2.12 21.00 -2.63
CA ARG A 107 -2.55 19.64 -2.99
C ARG A 107 -1.63 19.03 -4.05
N PHE A 108 -1.64 17.70 -4.13
CA PHE A 108 -1.09 16.99 -5.29
C PHE A 108 -1.77 17.51 -6.56
N LYS A 109 -0.97 17.69 -7.62
CA LYS A 109 -1.47 18.21 -8.90
C LYS A 109 -2.31 17.14 -9.63
N PRO A 110 -3.59 17.41 -9.95
CA PRO A 110 -4.39 16.52 -10.79
C PRO A 110 -3.80 16.40 -12.20
N GLY A 111 -4.02 15.25 -12.84
CA GLY A 111 -3.56 14.96 -14.20
C GLY A 111 -2.06 14.63 -14.33
N THR A 112 -1.33 14.58 -13.22
CA THR A 112 0.12 14.28 -13.24
C THR A 112 0.38 12.79 -13.02
N PRO A 113 1.29 12.15 -13.79
CA PRO A 113 1.67 10.75 -13.59
C PRO A 113 2.69 10.60 -12.46
N ASP A 114 3.11 9.36 -12.18
CA ASP A 114 4.24 9.07 -11.32
C ASP A 114 5.49 9.41 -12.11
N VAL A 115 6.25 10.40 -11.64
CA VAL A 115 7.39 10.91 -12.40
C VAL A 115 8.65 10.13 -12.02
N TYR A 116 9.19 9.42 -13.00
CA TYR A 116 10.47 8.73 -12.93
C TYR A 116 11.47 9.40 -13.88
N LEU A 117 12.59 9.83 -13.33
CA LEU A 117 13.62 10.56 -14.05
C LEU A 117 14.72 9.63 -14.56
N SER A 118 15.25 9.95 -15.74
CA SER A 118 16.51 9.38 -16.23
C SER A 118 17.68 9.83 -15.34
N SER A 119 17.69 11.11 -14.98
CA SER A 119 18.70 11.71 -14.08
C SER A 119 18.16 12.94 -13.36
N ILE A 120 18.82 13.28 -12.26
CA ILE A 120 18.67 14.55 -11.55
C ILE A 120 20.07 15.01 -11.15
N THR A 121 20.48 16.19 -11.64
CA THR A 121 21.80 16.75 -11.38
C THR A 121 21.64 17.97 -10.47
N PRO A 122 22.15 17.93 -9.23
CA PRO A 122 22.19 19.10 -8.37
C PRO A 122 22.99 20.24 -8.98
N THR A 123 22.52 21.47 -8.81
CA THR A 123 23.23 22.70 -9.16
C THR A 123 23.26 23.63 -7.95
N GLU A 124 24.08 24.69 -7.99
CA GLU A 124 24.08 25.74 -6.96
C GLU A 124 24.23 25.17 -5.53
N ASN A 125 25.17 24.25 -5.34
CA ASN A 125 25.37 23.54 -4.06
C ASN A 125 24.10 22.84 -3.52
N GLY A 126 23.27 22.31 -4.42
CA GLY A 126 22.02 21.61 -4.10
C GLY A 126 20.83 22.54 -3.81
N ARG A 127 20.94 23.83 -4.11
CA ARG A 127 19.81 24.78 -4.11
C ARG A 127 19.09 24.86 -5.45
N GLY A 128 19.71 24.35 -6.51
CA GLY A 128 19.05 24.11 -7.77
C GLY A 128 19.16 22.63 -8.20
N GLY A 129 18.45 22.29 -9.27
CA GLY A 129 18.56 20.99 -9.90
C GLY A 129 18.13 20.99 -11.36
N VAL A 130 18.72 20.11 -12.15
CA VAL A 130 18.29 19.81 -13.52
C VAL A 130 17.79 18.38 -13.57
N ALA A 131 16.48 18.20 -13.72
CA ALA A 131 15.82 16.90 -13.82
C ALA A 131 15.62 16.56 -15.30
N VAL A 132 15.97 15.33 -15.69
CA VAL A 132 15.78 14.83 -17.06
C VAL A 132 14.86 13.61 -17.02
N SER A 133 13.80 13.65 -17.80
CA SER A 133 12.84 12.56 -18.00
C SER A 133 13.07 11.90 -19.37
N ALA A 134 12.80 10.60 -19.48
CA ALA A 134 12.80 9.89 -20.77
C ALA A 134 11.54 10.16 -21.61
N VAL A 135 10.52 10.75 -20.99
CA VAL A 135 9.25 11.10 -21.63
C VAL A 135 8.94 12.57 -21.38
N ALA A 136 8.28 13.22 -22.35
CA ALA A 136 7.87 14.61 -22.22
C ALA A 136 6.86 14.79 -21.07
N LEU A 137 7.10 15.78 -20.21
CA LEU A 137 6.26 16.10 -19.05
C LEU A 137 5.45 17.40 -19.25
N ASN A 138 5.59 18.08 -20.38
CA ASN A 138 4.94 19.36 -20.69
C ASN A 138 3.40 19.35 -20.60
N HIS A 139 2.76 18.17 -20.69
CA HIS A 139 1.31 18.01 -20.46
C HIS A 139 0.94 17.82 -18.99
N SER A 140 1.91 17.57 -18.11
CA SER A 140 1.70 17.15 -16.73
C SER A 140 2.33 18.08 -15.70
N VAL A 141 3.33 18.87 -16.10
CA VAL A 141 4.03 19.85 -15.27
C VAL A 141 4.18 21.19 -15.98
N ALA A 142 4.28 22.26 -15.21
CA ALA A 142 4.45 23.63 -15.68
C ALA A 142 5.41 24.41 -14.76
N VAL A 143 5.94 25.52 -15.25
CA VAL A 143 6.68 26.48 -14.42
C VAL A 143 5.78 26.96 -13.28
N GLY A 144 6.32 26.99 -12.06
CA GLY A 144 5.60 27.33 -10.84
C GLY A 144 5.03 26.13 -10.08
N ASP A 145 4.87 24.96 -10.73
CA ASP A 145 4.52 23.75 -10.00
C ASP A 145 5.60 23.41 -8.98
N ARG A 146 5.17 22.81 -7.86
CA ARG A 146 6.07 22.43 -6.78
C ARG A 146 6.35 20.93 -6.84
N VAL A 147 7.56 20.54 -6.47
CA VAL A 147 8.01 19.14 -6.52
C VAL A 147 8.56 18.70 -5.18
N VAL A 148 8.36 17.43 -4.84
CA VAL A 148 8.92 16.80 -3.62
C VAL A 148 9.75 15.58 -4.00
N PHE A 149 11.01 15.58 -3.56
CA PHE A 149 11.94 14.46 -3.66
C PHE A 149 12.05 13.78 -2.30
N ASN A 150 11.51 12.57 -2.18
CA ASN A 150 11.41 11.85 -0.91
C ASN A 150 12.28 10.59 -0.85
N ILE A 151 12.95 10.43 0.29
CA ILE A 151 13.64 9.21 0.66
C ILE A 151 12.59 8.16 1.05
N ARG A 152 12.76 6.91 0.61
CA ARG A 152 12.00 5.77 1.12
C ARG A 152 12.94 4.74 1.76
N LYS A 153 12.87 4.59 3.08
CA LYS A 153 13.67 3.66 3.89
C LYS A 153 12.84 2.92 4.93
N ARG A 154 12.63 3.51 6.13
CA ARG A 154 11.99 2.84 7.28
C ARG A 154 10.60 3.39 7.59
N ALA A 155 9.80 2.58 8.25
CA ALA A 155 8.49 3.00 8.76
C ALA A 155 8.65 3.91 9.99
N GLY A 156 7.72 4.83 10.23
CA GLY A 156 7.69 5.64 11.45
C GLY A 156 7.44 4.78 12.69
N VAL A 157 6.37 4.00 12.68
CA VAL A 157 6.04 3.01 13.71
C VAL A 157 6.12 1.61 13.12
N HIS A 158 6.90 0.73 13.74
CA HIS A 158 7.06 -0.65 13.31
C HIS A 158 6.63 -1.62 14.41
N ILE A 159 5.58 -2.41 14.12
CA ILE A 159 5.07 -3.50 14.96
C ILE A 159 5.47 -4.82 14.32
N GLN A 160 6.17 -5.68 15.06
CA GLN A 160 6.64 -6.97 14.54
C GLN A 160 6.49 -8.10 15.55
N THR A 161 6.04 -9.28 15.11
CA THR A 161 5.96 -10.50 15.94
C THR A 161 5.27 -10.19 17.27
N SER A 162 4.08 -9.61 17.20
CA SER A 162 3.38 -9.03 18.35
C SER A 162 1.87 -9.24 18.24
N GLU A 163 1.16 -9.06 19.36
CA GLU A 163 -0.29 -9.24 19.42
C GLU A 163 -1.00 -8.23 20.32
N ASN A 164 -2.27 -7.96 20.00
CA ASN A 164 -3.13 -7.04 20.76
C ASN A 164 -2.51 -5.64 20.96
N ILE A 165 -2.06 -5.02 19.88
CA ILE A 165 -1.40 -3.71 19.90
C ILE A 165 -2.42 -2.61 19.59
N THR A 166 -2.51 -1.61 20.46
CA THR A 166 -3.35 -0.43 20.26
C THR A 166 -2.50 0.82 20.11
N LEU A 167 -2.61 1.49 18.98
CA LEU A 167 -2.13 2.85 18.76
C LEU A 167 -3.32 3.80 18.83
N ASP A 168 -3.34 4.73 19.77
CA ASP A 168 -4.46 5.63 19.99
C ASP A 168 -4.00 7.09 20.04
N GLN A 169 -4.60 7.99 19.27
CA GLN A 169 -4.21 9.41 19.25
C GLN A 169 -2.71 9.61 18.93
N VAL A 170 -2.14 8.76 18.07
CA VAL A 170 -0.76 8.92 17.59
C VAL A 170 -0.76 9.81 16.35
N THR A 171 0.11 10.82 16.35
CA THR A 171 0.28 11.73 15.21
C THR A 171 1.63 11.49 14.53
N LEU A 172 1.64 11.32 13.20
CA LEU A 172 2.86 11.32 12.39
C LEU A 172 2.91 12.59 11.53
N LEU A 173 3.92 13.43 11.76
CA LEU A 173 4.15 14.65 11.00
C LEU A 173 5.00 14.42 9.74
N THR A 174 5.77 13.33 9.74
CA THR A 174 6.54 12.82 8.61
C THR A 174 7.00 11.39 8.92
N ALA A 175 7.36 10.61 7.90
CA ALA A 175 8.12 9.35 8.05
C ALA A 175 8.97 9.11 6.79
N PRO A 176 10.20 8.55 6.88
CA PRO A 176 11.02 8.24 5.71
C PRO A 176 10.50 7.04 4.91
N GLY A 177 9.30 6.55 5.19
CA GLY A 177 8.70 5.39 4.55
C GLY A 177 7.24 5.31 4.95
N LEU A 178 6.81 4.13 5.37
CA LEU A 178 5.44 3.87 5.84
C LEU A 178 5.16 4.63 7.13
N GLY A 179 3.92 5.03 7.39
CA GLY A 179 3.52 5.58 8.67
C GLY A 179 3.53 4.50 9.76
N PHE A 180 2.55 3.61 9.70
CA PHE A 180 2.37 2.47 10.60
C PHE A 180 2.60 1.16 9.83
N MET A 181 3.61 0.38 10.23
CA MET A 181 3.91 -0.91 9.62
C MET A 181 3.69 -2.04 10.61
N GLY A 182 2.89 -3.03 10.20
CA GLY A 182 2.66 -4.25 10.95
C GLY A 182 3.13 -5.49 10.19
N ARG A 183 3.95 -6.34 10.82
CA ARG A 183 4.49 -7.57 10.22
C ARG A 183 4.42 -8.73 11.22
N PHE A 184 3.93 -9.89 10.78
CA PHE A 184 3.82 -11.09 11.64
C PHE A 184 3.01 -10.77 12.90
N ILE A 185 1.72 -10.50 12.71
CA ILE A 185 0.85 -9.98 13.78
C ILE A 185 -0.30 -10.93 14.07
N ARG A 186 -0.70 -11.02 15.34
CA ARG A 186 -1.88 -11.77 15.78
C ARG A 186 -2.80 -10.91 16.64
N GLY A 187 -4.00 -11.42 16.87
CA GLY A 187 -4.95 -10.84 17.81
C GLY A 187 -5.51 -9.48 17.37
N ASP A 188 -6.03 -8.77 18.35
CA ASP A 188 -6.93 -7.63 18.15
C ASP A 188 -6.16 -6.31 18.15
N ASN A 189 -5.69 -5.93 16.96
CA ASN A 189 -4.83 -4.76 16.76
C ASN A 189 -5.64 -3.55 16.32
N ARG A 190 -5.34 -2.39 16.89
CA ARG A 190 -6.12 -1.17 16.73
C ARG A 190 -5.24 0.01 16.39
N VAL A 191 -5.69 0.81 15.42
CA VAL A 191 -5.15 2.13 15.12
C VAL A 191 -6.33 3.09 15.15
N THR A 192 -6.48 3.83 16.25
CA THR A 192 -7.65 4.67 16.52
C THR A 192 -7.29 6.12 16.75
N ASN A 193 -8.10 7.04 16.23
CA ASN A 193 -7.91 8.48 16.44
C ASN A 193 -6.52 8.99 16.00
N CYS A 194 -5.85 8.27 15.09
CA CYS A 194 -4.49 8.59 14.65
C CYS A 194 -4.52 9.59 13.50
N VAL A 195 -3.48 10.42 13.42
CA VAL A 195 -3.37 11.46 12.39
C VAL A 195 -2.06 11.33 11.64
N ILE A 196 -2.11 11.40 10.31
CA ILE A 196 -0.94 11.57 9.46
C ILE A 196 -1.15 12.86 8.67
N LYS A 197 -0.26 13.83 8.84
CA LYS A 197 -0.35 15.12 8.13
C LYS A 197 1.01 15.79 8.04
N PRO A 198 1.25 16.76 7.14
CA PRO A 198 2.48 17.50 7.11
C PRO A 198 2.71 18.26 8.44
N GLY A 199 3.94 18.19 8.95
CA GLY A 199 4.36 18.99 10.10
C GLY A 199 4.47 20.49 9.85
N PRO A 200 4.84 21.28 10.87
CA PRO A 200 4.97 22.73 10.76
C PRO A 200 6.05 23.13 9.76
N THR A 201 5.91 24.31 9.17
CA THR A 201 6.93 24.91 8.28
C THR A 201 8.30 24.89 8.95
N PRO A 202 9.34 24.31 8.32
CA PRO A 202 10.68 24.24 8.89
C PRO A 202 11.27 25.62 9.19
N VAL A 203 12.20 25.69 10.14
CA VAL A 203 12.94 26.92 10.44
C VAL A 203 13.67 27.39 9.18
N GLY A 204 13.50 28.67 8.82
CA GLY A 204 14.09 29.27 7.63
C GLY A 204 13.30 29.02 6.33
N ALA A 205 12.21 28.26 6.36
CA ALA A 205 11.34 28.07 5.20
C ALA A 205 10.22 29.11 5.15
N THR A 206 9.88 29.55 3.94
CA THR A 206 8.67 30.36 3.67
C THR A 206 7.53 29.53 3.11
N GLN A 207 7.83 28.32 2.61
CA GLN A 207 6.87 27.40 2.01
C GLN A 207 6.50 26.29 3.01
N PRO A 208 5.21 25.94 3.17
CA PRO A 208 4.80 24.83 4.04
C PRO A 208 5.27 23.48 3.51
N ARG A 209 5.36 22.48 4.40
CA ARG A 209 5.71 21.11 4.01
C ARG A 209 4.62 20.56 3.09
N LEU A 210 5.02 20.00 1.96
CA LEU A 210 4.08 19.42 0.99
C LEU A 210 3.76 17.94 1.26
N LEU A 211 4.59 17.26 2.05
CA LEU A 211 4.49 15.81 2.28
C LEU A 211 4.47 15.49 3.78
N SER A 212 3.75 14.42 4.13
CA SER A 212 3.81 13.76 5.43
C SER A 212 4.74 12.53 5.34
N THR A 213 4.21 11.31 5.23
CA THR A 213 4.98 10.07 5.10
C THR A 213 5.45 9.87 3.66
N SER A 214 6.66 9.34 3.47
CA SER A 214 7.20 9.08 2.13
C SER A 214 6.54 7.91 1.40
N ALA A 215 5.86 7.02 2.12
CA ALA A 215 5.10 5.90 1.57
C ALA A 215 3.72 5.78 2.24
N ASP A 216 3.14 4.57 2.30
CA ASP A 216 1.79 4.27 2.77
C ASP A 216 1.53 4.81 4.19
N GLY A 217 0.28 5.15 4.51
CA GLY A 217 -0.14 5.52 5.85
C GLY A 217 -0.07 4.34 6.82
N LEU A 218 -0.74 3.24 6.48
CA LEU A 218 -0.70 1.98 7.21
C LEU A 218 -0.46 0.81 6.26
N ASN A 219 0.44 -0.09 6.64
CA ASN A 219 0.68 -1.32 5.90
C ASN A 219 0.76 -2.51 6.87
N PHE A 220 -0.24 -3.38 6.83
CA PHE A 220 -0.33 -4.58 7.66
C PHE A 220 -0.21 -5.81 6.76
N ALA A 221 0.88 -6.55 6.97
CA ALA A 221 1.16 -7.75 6.20
C ALA A 221 1.47 -8.92 7.10
N TYR A 222 1.09 -10.12 6.66
CA TYR A 222 1.33 -11.37 7.39
C TYR A 222 0.69 -11.27 8.79
N ALA A 223 -0.62 -11.01 8.81
CA ALA A 223 -1.39 -10.87 10.04
C ALA A 223 -2.54 -11.86 10.07
N ARG A 224 -2.70 -12.59 11.19
CA ARG A 224 -3.82 -13.54 11.36
C ARG A 224 -5.18 -12.85 11.48
N GLN A 225 -5.15 -11.63 12.00
CA GLN A 225 -6.30 -10.74 12.11
C GLN A 225 -5.84 -9.36 11.66
N GLY A 226 -6.59 -8.78 10.74
CA GLY A 226 -6.35 -7.43 10.24
C GLY A 226 -6.73 -6.37 11.29
N PRO A 227 -6.24 -5.13 11.11
CA PRO A 227 -6.43 -4.10 12.10
C PRO A 227 -7.87 -3.57 12.11
N ILE A 228 -8.29 -3.07 13.27
CA ILE A 228 -9.38 -2.10 13.38
C ILE A 228 -8.77 -0.71 13.24
N VAL A 229 -9.06 -0.04 12.13
CA VAL A 229 -8.66 1.34 11.86
C VAL A 229 -9.88 2.23 11.94
N SER A 230 -9.93 3.12 12.93
CA SER A 230 -11.11 3.96 13.15
C SER A 230 -10.81 5.39 13.56
N ASN A 231 -11.67 6.31 13.12
CA ASN A 231 -11.57 7.74 13.44
C ASN A 231 -10.20 8.36 13.10
N CYS A 232 -9.52 7.85 12.07
CA CYS A 232 -8.21 8.36 11.66
C CYS A 232 -8.32 9.40 10.54
N ASP A 233 -7.34 10.30 10.48
CA ASP A 233 -7.20 11.32 9.43
C ASP A 233 -5.80 11.18 8.80
N PHE A 234 -5.72 10.66 7.57
CA PHE A 234 -4.43 10.50 6.87
C PHE A 234 -4.38 11.34 5.60
N SER A 235 -3.36 12.19 5.51
CA SER A 235 -3.19 13.10 4.39
C SER A 235 -1.75 13.37 3.98
N PHE A 236 -1.58 13.80 2.73
CA PHE A 236 -0.29 14.21 2.13
C PHE A 236 0.80 13.14 2.11
N MET A 237 0.40 11.87 2.13
CA MET A 237 1.31 10.74 2.08
C MET A 237 1.83 10.51 0.66
N GLY A 238 2.97 9.81 0.57
CA GLY A 238 3.59 9.44 -0.69
C GLY A 238 3.03 8.16 -1.31
N ASP A 239 2.19 7.40 -0.62
CA ASP A 239 1.56 6.15 -1.11
C ASP A 239 0.21 5.87 -0.40
N ASP A 240 -0.32 4.66 -0.56
CA ASP A 240 -1.67 4.26 -0.13
C ASP A 240 -2.06 4.67 1.30
N SER A 241 -3.34 4.93 1.58
CA SER A 241 -3.76 5.16 2.97
C SER A 241 -3.59 3.88 3.79
N ILE A 242 -4.07 2.76 3.27
CA ILE A 242 -4.00 1.45 3.92
C ILE A 242 -3.70 0.36 2.88
N ASN A 243 -2.73 -0.51 3.18
CA ASN A 243 -2.45 -1.73 2.44
C ASN A 243 -2.49 -2.96 3.36
N LEU A 244 -3.37 -3.91 3.06
CA LEU A 244 -3.55 -5.17 3.79
C LEU A 244 -3.26 -6.35 2.87
N HIS A 245 -2.32 -7.24 3.25
CA HIS A 245 -2.00 -8.39 2.40
C HIS A 245 -1.32 -9.55 3.13
N GLY A 246 -1.40 -10.72 2.50
CA GLY A 246 -0.59 -11.89 2.82
C GLY A 246 0.60 -12.03 1.88
N VAL A 247 1.04 -13.27 1.69
CA VAL A 247 2.14 -13.64 0.80
C VAL A 247 1.79 -14.87 -0.02
N THR A 248 2.34 -14.94 -1.23
CA THR A 248 2.43 -16.20 -1.98
C THR A 248 3.76 -16.89 -1.78
N PHE A 249 3.71 -18.20 -1.63
CA PHE A 249 4.86 -19.08 -1.54
C PHE A 249 4.97 -19.90 -2.83
N PRO A 250 6.04 -19.78 -3.62
CA PRO A 250 6.30 -20.72 -4.70
C PRO A 250 6.76 -22.06 -4.14
N ILE A 251 6.33 -23.14 -4.79
CA ILE A 251 6.76 -24.50 -4.52
C ILE A 251 8.08 -24.74 -5.25
N LEU A 252 9.16 -24.97 -4.50
CA LEU A 252 10.48 -25.27 -5.07
C LEU A 252 10.73 -26.77 -5.21
N GLN A 253 10.18 -27.56 -4.31
CA GLN A 253 10.39 -29.00 -4.28
C GLN A 253 9.19 -29.70 -3.64
N ARG A 254 8.86 -30.87 -4.16
CA ARG A 254 7.95 -31.82 -3.52
C ARG A 254 8.77 -32.88 -2.79
N GLU A 255 8.55 -33.04 -1.49
CA GLU A 255 9.23 -34.06 -0.67
C GLU A 255 8.38 -35.32 -0.54
N SER A 256 7.04 -35.19 -0.53
CA SER A 256 6.09 -36.30 -0.57
C SER A 256 4.73 -35.83 -1.12
N ASP A 257 3.72 -36.70 -1.12
CA ASP A 257 2.36 -36.29 -1.47
C ASP A 257 1.73 -35.26 -0.52
N THR A 258 2.28 -35.14 0.69
CA THR A 258 1.77 -34.28 1.75
C THR A 258 2.78 -33.24 2.23
N GLN A 259 3.91 -33.08 1.54
CA GLN A 259 5.00 -32.20 1.94
C GLN A 259 5.68 -31.52 0.76
N VAL A 260 5.89 -30.20 0.88
CA VAL A 260 6.61 -29.38 -0.09
C VAL A 260 7.59 -28.43 0.61
N LEU A 261 8.65 -28.06 -0.09
CA LEU A 261 9.50 -26.93 0.25
C LEU A 261 9.03 -25.69 -0.52
N VAL A 262 8.88 -24.59 0.21
CA VAL A 262 8.55 -23.27 -0.33
C VAL A 262 9.60 -22.25 0.02
N ALA A 263 9.63 -21.14 -0.72
CA ALA A 263 10.67 -20.13 -0.57
C ALA A 263 10.17 -18.71 -0.35
N ARG A 264 11.06 -17.89 0.21
CA ARG A 264 10.96 -16.43 0.30
C ARG A 264 12.28 -15.81 -0.15
N PRO A 265 12.27 -14.64 -0.85
CA PRO A 265 13.48 -13.98 -1.33
C PRO A 265 14.15 -13.11 -0.25
N TYR A 266 13.99 -13.50 1.02
CA TYR A 266 14.44 -12.79 2.21
C TYR A 266 15.13 -13.76 3.17
N GLY A 267 15.77 -13.22 4.22
CA GLY A 267 16.27 -14.04 5.32
C GLY A 267 15.12 -14.73 6.09
N GLN A 268 15.43 -15.37 7.21
CA GLN A 268 14.40 -15.96 8.06
C GLN A 268 13.36 -14.91 8.47
N GLU A 269 12.10 -15.23 8.23
CA GLU A 269 10.90 -14.47 8.56
C GLU A 269 10.06 -15.32 9.53
N SER A 270 9.22 -14.70 10.37
CA SER A 270 8.48 -15.38 11.45
C SER A 270 7.21 -16.09 10.97
N PHE A 271 7.26 -16.75 9.82
CA PHE A 271 6.11 -17.49 9.27
C PHE A 271 5.82 -18.79 10.01
N ASP A 272 6.84 -19.47 10.51
CA ASP A 272 6.75 -20.65 11.39
C ASP A 272 6.12 -20.32 12.76
N TRP A 273 6.33 -19.10 13.24
CA TRP A 273 5.55 -18.57 14.35
C TRP A 273 4.12 -18.28 13.93
N LEU A 274 3.84 -17.69 12.77
CA LEU A 274 2.52 -17.18 12.41
C LEU A 274 1.52 -18.25 11.93
N ILE A 275 1.99 -19.20 11.12
CA ILE A 275 1.20 -20.26 10.46
C ILE A 275 1.04 -21.43 11.44
N GLN A 276 -0.18 -21.94 11.55
CA GLN A 276 -0.56 -22.94 12.54
C GLN A 276 -1.15 -24.19 11.86
N SER A 277 -1.09 -25.32 12.57
CA SER A 277 -1.80 -26.53 12.18
C SER A 277 -3.31 -26.24 12.09
N GLY A 278 -3.95 -26.70 11.02
CA GLY A 278 -5.34 -26.41 10.69
C GLY A 278 -5.54 -25.21 9.75
N ASP A 279 -4.51 -24.40 9.48
CA ASP A 279 -4.64 -23.26 8.57
C ASP A 279 -4.92 -23.74 7.14
N LYS A 280 -5.93 -23.16 6.49
CA LYS A 280 -6.26 -23.46 5.09
C LYS A 280 -5.13 -23.04 4.16
N ILE A 281 -4.75 -23.93 3.26
CA ILE A 281 -3.82 -23.70 2.16
C ILE A 281 -4.62 -23.69 0.86
N ARG A 282 -4.40 -22.68 0.02
CA ARG A 282 -4.89 -22.69 -1.37
C ARG A 282 -3.72 -22.91 -2.29
N PHE A 283 -3.74 -24.02 -3.02
CA PHE A 283 -2.78 -24.28 -4.08
C PHE A 283 -3.28 -23.62 -5.37
N MET A 284 -2.38 -22.87 -6.01
CA MET A 284 -2.68 -22.03 -7.15
C MET A 284 -1.77 -22.37 -8.32
N GLN A 285 -2.37 -22.59 -9.49
CA GLN A 285 -1.62 -22.92 -10.68
C GLN A 285 -1.04 -21.66 -11.33
N SER A 286 0.26 -21.67 -11.60
CA SER A 286 0.91 -20.62 -12.40
C SER A 286 0.57 -20.78 -13.90
N PRO A 287 0.43 -19.70 -14.68
CA PRO A 287 0.57 -18.29 -14.31
C PRO A 287 -0.76 -17.61 -13.92
N ALA A 288 -1.90 -18.30 -14.06
CA ALA A 288 -3.21 -17.70 -13.83
C ALA A 288 -3.57 -17.52 -12.35
N PHE A 289 -2.84 -18.15 -11.42
CA PHE A 289 -3.15 -18.20 -9.99
C PHE A 289 -4.56 -18.70 -9.67
N GLN A 290 -5.12 -19.54 -10.56
CA GLN A 290 -6.38 -20.22 -10.31
C GLN A 290 -6.20 -21.17 -9.13
N ILE A 291 -7.08 -21.07 -8.12
CA ILE A 291 -7.14 -22.05 -7.04
C ILE A 291 -7.56 -23.39 -7.65
N VAL A 292 -6.67 -24.38 -7.56
CA VAL A 292 -6.87 -25.73 -8.13
C VAL A 292 -7.07 -26.79 -7.05
N ASN A 293 -6.62 -26.54 -5.83
CA ASN A 293 -6.80 -27.45 -4.71
C ASN A 293 -6.76 -26.70 -3.37
N ASN A 294 -7.37 -27.30 -2.34
CA ASN A 294 -7.34 -26.81 -0.97
C ASN A 294 -6.92 -27.94 -0.03
N SER A 295 -6.10 -27.61 0.96
CA SER A 295 -5.64 -28.54 2.01
C SER A 295 -5.55 -27.78 3.33
N ASN A 296 -5.28 -28.47 4.44
CA ASN A 296 -4.98 -27.81 5.71
C ASN A 296 -3.53 -28.08 6.10
N ALA A 297 -2.84 -27.05 6.57
CA ALA A 297 -1.48 -27.17 7.09
C ALA A 297 -1.49 -28.10 8.30
N THR A 298 -0.56 -29.04 8.37
CA THR A 298 -0.30 -29.84 9.58
C THR A 298 0.95 -29.37 10.30
N ASN A 299 1.93 -28.83 9.56
CA ASN A 299 3.15 -28.21 10.07
C ASN A 299 3.69 -27.17 9.07
N PHE A 300 4.29 -26.09 9.56
CA PHE A 300 5.05 -25.12 8.76
C PHE A 300 6.32 -24.75 9.52
N GLU A 301 7.48 -25.13 9.00
CA GLU A 301 8.75 -24.98 9.72
C GLU A 301 9.83 -24.31 8.86
N TYR A 302 10.65 -23.49 9.48
CA TYR A 302 11.85 -22.96 8.84
C TYR A 302 12.90 -24.06 8.70
N VAL A 303 13.35 -24.31 7.47
CA VAL A 303 14.37 -25.33 7.17
C VAL A 303 15.77 -24.72 7.23
N GLY A 304 15.93 -23.51 6.69
CA GLY A 304 17.24 -22.86 6.59
C GLY A 304 17.32 -21.84 5.47
N PRO A 305 18.50 -21.20 5.30
CA PRO A 305 18.76 -20.37 4.13
C PRO A 305 18.75 -21.23 2.85
N ALA A 306 18.32 -20.62 1.74
CA ALA A 306 18.36 -21.27 0.43
C ALA A 306 19.80 -21.58 0.01
N ASN A 307 20.03 -22.78 -0.53
CA ASN A 307 21.29 -23.13 -1.20
C ASN A 307 21.37 -22.49 -2.61
N GLU A 308 22.50 -22.61 -3.31
CA GLU A 308 22.68 -21.96 -4.62
C GLU A 308 21.68 -22.40 -5.70
N GLU A 309 21.27 -23.67 -5.70
CA GLU A 309 20.27 -24.19 -6.64
C GLU A 309 18.89 -23.57 -6.37
N GLN A 310 18.48 -23.53 -5.10
CA GLN A 310 17.24 -22.91 -4.67
C GLN A 310 17.25 -21.39 -4.88
N LEU A 311 18.39 -20.73 -4.67
CA LEU A 311 18.56 -19.31 -4.95
C LEU A 311 18.41 -19.02 -6.45
N GLU A 312 18.88 -19.92 -7.32
CA GLU A 312 18.66 -19.77 -8.75
C GLU A 312 17.18 -19.88 -9.13
N GLN A 313 16.44 -20.84 -8.55
CA GLN A 313 14.99 -20.92 -8.71
C GLN A 313 14.28 -19.64 -8.20
N ILE A 314 14.69 -19.12 -7.04
CA ILE A 314 14.19 -17.86 -6.48
C ILE A 314 14.45 -16.69 -7.44
N ARG A 315 15.63 -16.59 -8.05
CA ARG A 315 15.98 -15.53 -9.02
C ARG A 315 15.21 -15.61 -10.33
N GLN A 316 14.61 -16.75 -10.65
CA GLN A 316 13.71 -16.90 -11.81
C GLN A 316 12.29 -16.43 -11.48
N ILE A 317 11.86 -16.53 -10.22
CA ILE A 317 10.50 -16.18 -9.78
C ILE A 317 10.38 -14.70 -9.38
N TRP A 318 11.43 -14.17 -8.74
CA TRP A 318 11.55 -12.77 -8.35
C TRP A 318 12.64 -12.07 -9.16
N SER A 319 12.71 -10.74 -9.10
CA SER A 319 13.77 -9.96 -9.77
C SER A 319 15.16 -10.59 -9.55
N PRO A 320 16.01 -10.70 -10.59
CA PRO A 320 17.30 -11.39 -10.51
C PRO A 320 18.31 -10.74 -9.55
N SER A 321 17.98 -9.57 -8.98
CA SER A 321 18.79 -8.86 -7.99
C SER A 321 18.77 -9.46 -6.57
N LYS A 322 17.95 -10.50 -6.31
CA LYS A 322 17.83 -11.10 -4.97
C LYS A 322 19.03 -12.00 -4.65
N THR A 323 19.74 -11.66 -3.58
CA THR A 323 20.95 -12.35 -3.11
C THR A 323 20.73 -13.21 -1.85
N LYS A 324 19.48 -13.28 -1.34
CA LYS A 324 19.11 -14.03 -0.14
C LYS A 324 17.83 -14.80 -0.39
N GLY A 325 17.70 -15.94 0.29
CA GLY A 325 16.49 -16.73 0.29
C GLY A 325 16.36 -17.57 1.56
N SER A 326 15.13 -17.87 1.95
CA SER A 326 14.79 -18.75 3.07
C SER A 326 13.84 -19.84 2.58
N ILE A 327 14.04 -21.04 3.12
CA ILE A 327 13.26 -22.23 2.79
C ILE A 327 12.43 -22.63 4.00
N TYR A 328 11.16 -22.94 3.73
CA TYR A 328 10.23 -23.48 4.71
C TYR A 328 9.67 -24.79 4.20
N ARG A 329 9.46 -25.74 5.10
CA ARG A 329 8.75 -26.99 4.81
C ARG A 329 7.31 -26.82 5.24
N LEU A 330 6.40 -27.06 4.31
CA LEU A 330 4.96 -27.09 4.57
C LEU A 330 4.47 -28.54 4.45
N SER A 331 3.88 -29.04 5.53
CA SER A 331 3.17 -30.32 5.58
C SER A 331 1.66 -30.08 5.61
N PHE A 332 0.87 -30.96 5.00
CA PHE A 332 -0.58 -30.78 4.87
C PHE A 332 -1.38 -32.09 4.87
N ASP A 333 -2.67 -32.02 5.15
CA ASP A 333 -3.51 -33.18 5.53
C ASP A 333 -3.97 -34.05 4.36
N LYS A 334 -4.00 -33.51 3.14
CA LYS A 334 -4.47 -34.21 1.92
C LYS A 334 -3.44 -34.15 0.80
N PRO A 335 -3.23 -35.25 0.05
CA PRO A 335 -2.39 -35.22 -1.14
C PRO A 335 -2.75 -34.07 -2.08
N ALA A 336 -1.74 -33.31 -2.51
CA ALA A 336 -1.89 -32.20 -3.46
C ALA A 336 -1.02 -32.49 -4.68
N THR A 337 -1.50 -32.39 -5.92
CA THR A 337 -0.73 -32.76 -7.13
C THR A 337 0.03 -31.58 -7.76
N GLN A 338 -0.04 -30.39 -7.17
CA GLN A 338 0.58 -29.18 -7.71
C GLN A 338 2.10 -29.29 -7.76
N GLY A 339 2.66 -28.72 -8.83
CA GLY A 339 4.03 -28.96 -9.26
C GLY A 339 5.03 -27.91 -8.76
N ILE A 340 6.30 -28.15 -9.05
CA ILE A 340 7.36 -27.14 -8.89
C ILE A 340 7.03 -25.95 -9.79
N GLY A 341 7.13 -24.73 -9.25
CA GLY A 341 6.80 -23.48 -9.96
C GLY A 341 5.33 -23.02 -9.82
N ASP A 342 4.45 -23.86 -9.28
CA ASP A 342 3.14 -23.41 -8.79
C ASP A 342 3.29 -22.66 -7.46
N PHE A 343 2.21 -22.02 -7.04
CA PHE A 343 2.18 -21.20 -5.83
C PHE A 343 1.16 -21.71 -4.83
N LEU A 344 1.32 -21.28 -3.59
CA LEU A 344 0.27 -21.39 -2.58
C LEU A 344 0.15 -20.09 -1.78
N ASP A 345 -1.04 -19.88 -1.22
CA ASP A 345 -1.25 -18.90 -0.16
C ASP A 345 -2.00 -19.51 1.03
N ILE A 346 -2.00 -18.75 2.13
CA ILE A 346 -2.61 -19.14 3.40
C ILE A 346 -3.51 -17.97 3.83
N PRO A 347 -4.83 -18.02 3.55
CA PRO A 347 -5.70 -16.83 3.62
C PRO A 347 -5.80 -16.20 5.01
N ILE A 348 -5.68 -17.00 6.07
CA ILE A 348 -5.79 -16.49 7.43
C ILE A 348 -4.68 -15.47 7.75
N ILE A 349 -3.50 -15.57 7.12
CA ILE A 349 -2.39 -14.62 7.34
C ILE A 349 -2.42 -13.40 6.40
N SER A 350 -3.50 -13.21 5.63
CA SER A 350 -3.68 -12.08 4.72
C SER A 350 -4.32 -10.85 5.39
N ALA A 351 -4.22 -10.69 6.72
CA ALA A 351 -4.86 -9.61 7.47
C ALA A 351 -6.40 -9.60 7.34
N SER A 352 -7.01 -10.78 7.31
CA SER A 352 -8.47 -10.96 7.25
C SER A 352 -9.16 -10.52 8.56
N GLN A 353 -10.48 -10.35 8.56
CA GLN A 353 -11.26 -9.90 9.74
C GLN A 353 -10.95 -8.45 10.16
N PHE A 354 -10.60 -7.60 9.20
CA PHE A 354 -10.29 -6.19 9.43
C PHE A 354 -11.55 -5.33 9.50
N GLN A 355 -11.44 -4.15 10.13
CA GLN A 355 -12.45 -3.10 10.08
C GLN A 355 -11.78 -1.77 9.78
N ILE A 356 -12.22 -1.08 8.74
CA ILE A 356 -11.77 0.27 8.38
C ILE A 356 -13.00 1.14 8.37
N VAL A 357 -13.20 1.90 9.45
CA VAL A 357 -14.46 2.63 9.67
C VAL A 357 -14.27 4.05 10.14
N ASP A 358 -15.14 4.96 9.69
CA ASP A 358 -15.18 6.34 10.20
C ASP A 358 -13.86 7.13 10.01
N ASN A 359 -13.11 6.84 8.93
CA ASN A 359 -11.83 7.50 8.64
C ASN A 359 -11.94 8.56 7.55
N TYR A 360 -11.00 9.51 7.52
CA TYR A 360 -10.81 10.47 6.45
C TYR A 360 -9.43 10.29 5.79
N PHE A 361 -9.43 9.95 4.50
CA PHE A 361 -8.23 9.72 3.71
C PHE A 361 -8.19 10.72 2.56
N HIS A 362 -7.23 11.64 2.55
CA HIS A 362 -7.28 12.74 1.58
C HIS A 362 -5.95 13.33 1.13
N ASP A 363 -5.96 13.97 -0.05
CA ASP A 363 -4.84 14.76 -0.57
C ASP A 363 -3.51 13.99 -0.62
N HIS A 364 -3.52 12.77 -1.14
CA HIS A 364 -2.31 11.98 -1.23
C HIS A 364 -2.20 11.15 -2.52
N ARG A 365 -0.95 10.78 -2.84
CA ARG A 365 -0.65 9.62 -3.68
C ARG A 365 -0.71 8.40 -2.77
N ALA A 366 -1.17 7.19 -3.14
CA ALA A 366 -1.74 6.73 -4.40
C ALA A 366 -3.20 6.29 -4.24
N ARG A 367 -3.47 5.04 -3.88
CA ARG A 367 -4.83 4.52 -3.65
C ARG A 367 -5.30 4.87 -2.24
N GLY A 368 -6.60 4.86 -1.99
CA GLY A 368 -7.09 4.92 -0.61
C GLY A 368 -6.77 3.61 0.11
N LEU A 369 -7.52 2.57 -0.23
CA LEU A 369 -7.34 1.23 0.32
C LEU A 369 -6.86 0.25 -0.75
N ARG A 370 -5.85 -0.54 -0.41
CA ARG A 370 -5.36 -1.67 -1.20
C ARG A 370 -5.53 -2.95 -0.38
N ILE A 371 -6.59 -3.70 -0.68
CA ILE A 371 -7.09 -4.79 0.17
C ILE A 371 -6.91 -6.13 -0.53
N MET A 372 -5.94 -6.91 -0.08
CA MET A 372 -5.71 -8.30 -0.50
C MET A 372 -6.00 -9.20 0.71
N ALA A 373 -7.20 -9.03 1.27
CA ALA A 373 -7.64 -9.60 2.54
C ALA A 373 -9.13 -9.96 2.48
N SER A 374 -9.61 -10.77 3.41
CA SER A 374 -10.99 -11.28 3.45
C SER A 374 -11.71 -10.95 4.76
N ASP A 375 -13.01 -11.24 4.83
CA ASP A 375 -13.85 -11.11 6.03
C ASP A 375 -13.87 -9.70 6.62
N GLY A 376 -13.83 -8.68 5.76
CA GLY A 376 -13.58 -7.30 6.15
C GLY A 376 -14.78 -6.37 6.02
N LEU A 377 -14.77 -5.31 6.85
CA LEU A 377 -15.70 -4.19 6.77
C LEU A 377 -14.97 -2.90 6.40
N ILE A 378 -15.44 -2.22 5.35
CA ILE A 378 -15.01 -0.89 4.93
C ILE A 378 -16.25 -0.01 4.93
N ALA A 379 -16.45 0.81 5.97
CA ALA A 379 -17.68 1.58 6.09
C ALA A 379 -17.54 2.97 6.66
N ARG A 380 -18.37 3.91 6.19
CA ARG A 380 -18.42 5.30 6.71
C ARG A 380 -17.08 6.04 6.59
N ASN A 381 -16.25 5.67 5.63
CA ASN A 381 -15.02 6.40 5.35
C ASN A 381 -15.26 7.48 4.29
N ARG A 382 -14.46 8.55 4.35
CA ARG A 382 -14.37 9.57 3.32
C ARG A 382 -13.01 9.49 2.63
N PHE A 383 -13.03 9.36 1.30
CA PHE A 383 -11.85 9.41 0.44
C PHE A 383 -11.93 10.65 -0.43
N GLU A 384 -10.87 11.46 -0.46
CA GLU A 384 -10.96 12.74 -1.16
C GLU A 384 -9.65 13.19 -1.83
N ARG A 385 -9.72 13.64 -3.09
CA ARG A 385 -8.56 14.15 -3.83
C ARG A 385 -7.39 13.15 -3.87
N LEU A 386 -7.71 11.89 -4.14
CA LEU A 386 -6.71 10.82 -4.24
C LEU A 386 -6.18 10.67 -5.66
N LYS A 387 -4.88 10.39 -5.78
CA LYS A 387 -4.26 10.20 -7.09
C LYS A 387 -4.80 8.95 -7.81
N SER A 388 -5.18 7.90 -7.09
CA SER A 388 -5.72 6.65 -7.65
C SER A 388 -7.08 6.30 -7.04
N ALA A 389 -7.54 5.06 -7.23
CA ALA A 389 -8.83 4.56 -6.73
C ALA A 389 -8.97 4.76 -5.23
N GLY A 390 -10.21 4.97 -4.77
CA GLY A 390 -10.51 5.06 -3.34
C GLY A 390 -10.38 3.70 -2.66
N ILE A 391 -10.94 2.64 -3.27
CA ILE A 391 -10.91 1.29 -2.73
C ILE A 391 -10.57 0.31 -3.84
N SER A 392 -9.50 -0.46 -3.69
CA SER A 392 -9.18 -1.58 -4.58
C SER A 392 -9.05 -2.87 -3.78
N ALA A 393 -9.79 -3.91 -4.13
CA ALA A 393 -9.77 -5.19 -3.44
C ALA A 393 -9.56 -6.37 -4.41
N GLY A 394 -8.65 -7.26 -4.03
CA GLY A 394 -8.26 -8.43 -4.81
C GLY A 394 -6.75 -8.50 -5.04
N PRO A 395 -6.23 -9.66 -5.51
CA PRO A 395 -4.83 -9.99 -5.37
C PRO A 395 -3.92 -9.43 -6.47
N GLU A 396 -2.65 -9.27 -6.11
CA GLU A 396 -1.55 -8.93 -7.02
C GLU A 396 -0.42 -9.96 -6.93
N TYR A 397 -0.76 -11.20 -7.29
CA TYR A 397 0.13 -12.35 -7.18
C TYR A 397 1.32 -12.31 -8.13
N GLU A 398 1.15 -11.78 -9.34
CA GLU A 398 2.16 -11.93 -10.39
C GLU A 398 3.36 -11.00 -10.20
N TYR A 399 3.11 -9.72 -9.92
CA TYR A 399 4.19 -8.74 -9.79
C TYR A 399 4.65 -8.55 -8.34
N TRP A 400 3.72 -8.20 -7.44
CA TRP A 400 4.05 -7.88 -6.04
C TRP A 400 4.17 -9.11 -5.15
N ARG A 401 3.57 -10.24 -5.56
CA ARG A 401 3.54 -11.49 -4.77
C ARG A 401 2.84 -11.29 -3.42
N GLU A 402 1.92 -10.33 -3.41
CA GLU A 402 1.08 -9.97 -2.26
C GLU A 402 -0.25 -10.71 -2.41
N ALA A 403 -0.56 -11.53 -1.40
CA ALA A 403 -1.61 -12.53 -1.50
C ALA A 403 -2.90 -12.13 -0.84
N GLY A 404 -3.99 -12.56 -1.47
CA GLY A 404 -5.31 -12.65 -0.85
C GLY A 404 -6.39 -12.32 -1.86
N TRP A 405 -6.98 -13.37 -2.45
CA TRP A 405 -8.33 -13.25 -3.01
C TRP A 405 -9.26 -12.62 -1.96
N ALA A 406 -10.04 -11.64 -2.39
CA ALA A 406 -10.98 -10.94 -1.54
C ALA A 406 -12.27 -11.76 -1.40
N GLU A 407 -12.55 -12.26 -0.20
CA GLU A 407 -13.75 -13.03 0.12
C GLU A 407 -14.51 -12.35 1.28
N ASN A 408 -15.84 -12.39 1.26
CA ASN A 408 -16.69 -11.90 2.35
C ASN A 408 -16.45 -10.42 2.72
N LEU A 409 -16.43 -9.52 1.73
CA LEU A 409 -16.21 -8.10 1.96
C LEU A 409 -17.51 -7.29 1.98
N VAL A 410 -17.60 -6.35 2.91
CA VAL A 410 -18.67 -5.34 2.97
C VAL A 410 -18.05 -3.95 2.79
N ILE A 411 -18.45 -3.28 1.72
CA ILE A 411 -18.06 -1.91 1.36
C ILE A 411 -19.32 -1.06 1.40
N ASP A 412 -19.58 -0.42 2.55
CA ASP A 412 -20.88 0.19 2.85
C ASP A 412 -20.80 1.65 3.28
N ASN A 413 -21.63 2.51 2.70
CA ASN A 413 -21.79 3.89 3.15
C ASN A 413 -20.47 4.69 3.18
N ASN A 414 -19.62 4.54 2.17
CA ASN A 414 -18.41 5.35 2.00
C ASN A 414 -18.67 6.50 1.02
N THR A 415 -17.98 7.61 1.22
CA THR A 415 -18.00 8.77 0.32
C THR A 415 -16.65 8.90 -0.38
N LEU A 416 -16.63 8.83 -1.71
CA LEU A 416 -15.44 8.96 -2.55
C LEU A 416 -15.61 10.18 -3.45
N ILE A 417 -14.82 11.24 -3.22
CA ILE A 417 -14.92 12.51 -3.96
C ILE A 417 -13.58 12.79 -4.64
N GLN A 418 -13.57 12.99 -5.95
CA GLN A 418 -12.34 13.32 -6.69
C GLN A 418 -11.22 12.29 -6.45
N VAL A 419 -11.54 11.00 -6.57
CA VAL A 419 -10.54 9.91 -6.61
C VAL A 419 -10.11 9.63 -8.05
N GLY A 420 -8.95 8.99 -8.24
CA GLY A 420 -8.42 8.71 -9.59
C GLY A 420 -7.93 9.97 -10.32
N GLN A 421 -7.35 10.93 -9.60
CA GLN A 421 -6.94 12.23 -10.16
C GLN A 421 -5.62 12.19 -10.93
N GLY A 422 -4.81 11.15 -10.77
CA GLY A 422 -3.55 10.97 -11.49
C GLY A 422 -3.78 10.36 -12.86
N SER A 423 -3.01 10.81 -13.86
CA SER A 423 -3.13 10.28 -15.22
C SER A 423 -2.75 8.80 -15.32
N ASP A 424 -1.94 8.27 -14.41
CA ASP A 424 -1.62 6.83 -14.34
C ASP A 424 -2.86 5.95 -14.14
N ALA A 425 -3.91 6.49 -13.49
CA ALA A 425 -5.14 5.75 -13.20
C ALA A 425 -5.97 5.47 -14.46
N VAL A 426 -5.68 6.15 -15.57
CA VAL A 426 -6.41 6.07 -16.85
C VAL A 426 -5.50 5.71 -18.03
N GLN A 427 -4.27 5.23 -17.77
CA GLN A 427 -3.31 4.82 -18.80
C GLN A 427 -3.42 3.33 -19.15
N SER A 428 -2.74 2.89 -20.22
CA SER A 428 -2.76 1.51 -20.71
C SER A 428 -2.30 0.46 -19.71
N HIS A 429 -1.45 0.83 -18.76
CA HIS A 429 -0.99 -0.02 -17.67
C HIS A 429 -1.83 0.11 -16.37
N ALA A 430 -3.00 0.75 -16.42
CA ALA A 430 -3.90 0.81 -15.26
C ALA A 430 -4.73 -0.48 -15.15
N TYR A 431 -4.74 -1.13 -14.00
CA TYR A 431 -5.53 -2.35 -13.77
C TYR A 431 -6.61 -2.19 -12.67
N VAL A 432 -6.67 -1.01 -12.06
CA VAL A 432 -7.67 -0.61 -11.07
C VAL A 432 -8.43 0.56 -11.70
N LEU A 433 -9.59 0.28 -12.29
CA LEU A 433 -10.31 1.20 -13.18
C LEU A 433 -11.65 1.71 -12.61
N GLY A 434 -11.87 1.52 -11.31
CA GLY A 434 -13.03 2.03 -10.58
C GLY A 434 -12.63 2.88 -9.38
N GLY A 435 -13.48 3.82 -8.96
CA GLY A 435 -13.40 4.47 -7.66
C GLY A 435 -13.43 3.43 -6.53
N ILE A 436 -14.32 2.43 -6.69
CA ILE A 436 -14.27 1.14 -6.02
C ILE A 436 -13.98 0.07 -7.08
N SER A 437 -12.93 -0.73 -6.89
CA SER A 437 -12.52 -1.75 -7.84
C SER A 437 -12.34 -3.10 -7.16
N ILE A 438 -13.07 -4.12 -7.61
CA ILE A 438 -12.77 -5.53 -7.33
C ILE A 438 -11.98 -6.05 -8.53
N PHE A 439 -10.79 -6.61 -8.30
CA PHE A 439 -9.90 -6.94 -9.41
C PHE A 439 -9.05 -8.18 -9.15
N PHE A 440 -8.41 -8.63 -10.23
CA PHE A 440 -7.25 -9.50 -10.19
C PHE A 440 -6.25 -8.95 -11.19
N ARG A 441 -5.01 -8.73 -10.76
CA ARG A 441 -3.93 -8.32 -11.66
C ARG A 441 -3.25 -9.55 -12.24
N SER A 442 -3.38 -9.69 -13.55
CA SER A 442 -2.63 -10.63 -14.40
C SER A 442 -1.84 -9.82 -15.41
N GLU A 443 -0.56 -10.11 -15.59
CA GLU A 443 0.28 -9.58 -16.68
C GLU A 443 0.06 -10.35 -17.99
N LEU A 444 -0.66 -11.48 -17.92
CA LEU A 444 -1.02 -12.29 -19.09
C LEU A 444 -2.47 -12.11 -19.49
N GLN A 445 -2.71 -12.21 -20.80
CA GLN A 445 -4.04 -12.48 -21.32
C GLN A 445 -4.39 -13.93 -21.04
N LEU A 446 -5.51 -14.15 -20.34
CA LEU A 446 -5.99 -15.47 -19.98
C LEU A 446 -7.25 -15.80 -20.79
N ASP A 447 -7.32 -17.02 -21.32
CA ASP A 447 -8.53 -17.53 -21.98
C ASP A 447 -9.65 -17.79 -20.96
N ASN A 448 -9.27 -18.23 -19.75
CA ASN A 448 -10.16 -18.46 -18.63
C ASN A 448 -9.66 -17.67 -17.41
N TRP A 449 -10.39 -16.63 -17.04
CA TRP A 449 -10.04 -15.80 -15.89
C TRP A 449 -10.39 -16.49 -14.57
N PRO A 450 -9.50 -16.42 -13.56
CA PRO A 450 -9.78 -16.97 -12.25
C PRO A 450 -10.84 -16.15 -11.51
N VAL A 451 -12.02 -16.71 -11.31
CA VAL A 451 -13.15 -16.03 -10.63
C VAL A 451 -13.17 -16.40 -9.15
N ASN A 452 -12.20 -15.87 -8.40
CA ASN A 452 -11.96 -16.29 -7.01
C ASN A 452 -12.25 -15.19 -5.96
N ASN A 453 -12.39 -13.92 -6.36
CA ASN A 453 -12.97 -12.92 -5.45
C ASN A 453 -14.45 -13.28 -5.24
N SER A 454 -14.97 -13.29 -4.00
CA SER A 454 -16.33 -13.81 -3.76
C SER A 454 -17.09 -13.21 -2.59
N ASN A 455 -18.42 -13.22 -2.68
CA ASN A 455 -19.34 -12.73 -1.64
C ASN A 455 -19.02 -11.29 -1.21
N ILE A 456 -19.12 -10.37 -2.18
CA ILE A 456 -18.78 -8.95 -1.99
C ILE A 456 -20.04 -8.12 -2.05
N ARG A 457 -20.21 -7.20 -1.09
CA ARG A 457 -21.33 -6.25 -1.03
C ARG A 457 -20.79 -4.84 -1.14
N ILE A 458 -21.25 -4.12 -2.15
CA ILE A 458 -20.92 -2.71 -2.39
C ILE A 458 -22.23 -1.93 -2.31
N THR A 459 -22.49 -1.33 -1.15
CA THR A 459 -23.80 -0.77 -0.83
C THR A 459 -23.76 0.66 -0.32
N ASN A 460 -24.75 1.47 -0.67
CA ASN A 460 -24.96 2.81 -0.10
C ASN A 460 -23.77 3.78 -0.26
N ASN A 461 -22.84 3.54 -1.19
CA ASN A 461 -21.68 4.42 -1.38
C ASN A 461 -22.04 5.61 -2.26
N GLN A 462 -21.41 6.75 -1.98
CA GLN A 462 -21.49 7.96 -2.79
C GLN A 462 -20.15 8.14 -3.50
N ILE A 463 -20.16 8.20 -4.83
CA ILE A 463 -18.96 8.32 -5.66
C ILE A 463 -19.13 9.50 -6.62
N GLU A 464 -18.27 10.50 -6.48
CA GLU A 464 -18.42 11.79 -7.16
C GLU A 464 -17.12 12.26 -7.82
N ASP A 465 -17.25 12.83 -9.00
CA ASP A 465 -16.20 13.54 -9.72
C ASP A 465 -14.92 12.71 -9.94
N THR A 466 -15.06 11.45 -10.35
CA THR A 466 -13.92 10.58 -10.68
C THR A 466 -13.78 10.37 -12.18
N GLN A 467 -12.53 10.29 -12.65
CA GLN A 467 -12.23 9.91 -14.04
C GLN A 467 -12.42 8.42 -14.30
N LEU A 468 -12.54 7.61 -13.23
CA LEU A 468 -12.72 6.17 -13.31
C LEU A 468 -14.19 5.80 -13.47
N ALA A 469 -14.50 4.53 -13.74
CA ALA A 469 -15.84 4.04 -13.40
C ALA A 469 -16.10 4.30 -11.91
N GLY A 470 -17.36 4.47 -11.52
CA GLY A 470 -17.63 4.53 -10.09
C GLY A 470 -17.34 3.19 -9.43
N ILE A 471 -17.83 2.10 -10.04
CA ILE A 471 -17.60 0.73 -9.57
C ILE A 471 -17.13 -0.15 -10.72
N PHE A 472 -15.98 -0.81 -10.57
CA PHE A 472 -15.46 -1.79 -11.52
C PHE A 472 -15.30 -3.15 -10.85
N VAL A 473 -15.85 -4.21 -11.44
CA VAL A 473 -15.77 -5.57 -10.89
C VAL A 473 -15.17 -6.52 -11.92
N ARG A 474 -14.07 -7.17 -11.56
CA ARG A 474 -13.42 -8.21 -12.35
C ARG A 474 -13.05 -9.43 -11.52
N ALA A 475 -13.06 -10.60 -12.15
CA ALA A 475 -12.56 -11.85 -11.55
C ALA A 475 -13.29 -12.18 -10.24
N ALA A 476 -14.59 -11.90 -10.19
CA ALA A 476 -15.40 -12.00 -8.98
C ALA A 476 -16.72 -12.75 -9.19
N GLN A 477 -17.20 -13.35 -8.10
CA GLN A 477 -18.50 -14.03 -8.05
C GLN A 477 -19.34 -13.60 -6.85
N GLN A 478 -20.66 -13.74 -6.95
CA GLN A 478 -21.59 -13.45 -5.86
C GLN A 478 -21.44 -12.00 -5.36
N VAL A 479 -21.45 -11.04 -6.28
CA VAL A 479 -21.28 -9.61 -5.98
C VAL A 479 -22.64 -8.93 -5.97
N ARG A 480 -22.91 -8.12 -4.95
CA ARG A 480 -24.12 -7.28 -4.87
C ARG A 480 -23.72 -5.80 -4.88
N ILE A 481 -24.24 -5.06 -5.84
CA ILE A 481 -24.01 -3.62 -6.01
C ILE A 481 -25.36 -2.93 -5.89
N GLN A 482 -25.64 -2.31 -4.75
CA GLN A 482 -26.98 -1.80 -4.44
C GLN A 482 -27.00 -0.45 -3.76
N ASN A 483 -27.96 0.41 -4.11
CA ASN A 483 -28.19 1.73 -3.49
C ASN A 483 -26.99 2.69 -3.55
N ASN A 484 -26.08 2.53 -4.52
CA ASN A 484 -24.96 3.46 -4.67
C ASN A 484 -25.40 4.69 -5.47
N GLN A 485 -24.87 5.86 -5.12
CA GLN A 485 -25.03 7.10 -5.85
C GLN A 485 -23.73 7.43 -6.59
N LEU A 486 -23.82 7.60 -7.91
CA LEU A 486 -22.69 7.81 -8.81
C LEU A 486 -22.94 9.11 -9.58
N VAL A 487 -22.15 10.14 -9.33
CA VAL A 487 -22.32 11.47 -9.93
C VAL A 487 -21.05 11.86 -10.68
N ASN A 488 -21.16 12.23 -11.96
CA ASN A 488 -20.01 12.65 -12.78
C ASN A 488 -18.86 11.62 -12.77
N VAL A 489 -19.18 10.32 -12.81
CA VAL A 489 -18.19 9.24 -12.92
C VAL A 489 -17.96 8.89 -14.38
N ILE A 490 -16.74 8.47 -14.73
CA ILE A 490 -16.32 8.09 -16.08
C ILE A 490 -16.84 9.09 -17.17
N PRO A 491 -16.52 10.39 -17.07
CA PRO A 491 -17.10 11.43 -17.93
C PRO A 491 -16.84 11.21 -19.43
N ASN A 492 -15.83 10.41 -19.76
CA ASN A 492 -15.68 9.78 -21.07
C ASN A 492 -15.40 8.29 -20.83
N PRO A 493 -15.81 7.38 -21.74
CA PRO A 493 -15.21 6.05 -21.79
C PRO A 493 -13.70 6.20 -21.72
N LEU A 494 -13.01 5.22 -21.13
CA LEU A 494 -11.57 5.28 -20.97
C LEU A 494 -10.88 4.54 -22.14
N PRO A 495 -10.82 5.08 -23.37
CA PRO A 495 -10.25 4.36 -24.50
C PRO A 495 -8.76 4.15 -24.24
N GLY A 496 -8.39 2.90 -24.05
CA GLY A 496 -7.01 2.51 -23.81
C GLY A 496 -6.61 2.43 -22.34
N ALA A 497 -7.42 2.84 -21.36
CA ALA A 497 -7.08 2.56 -19.96
C ALA A 497 -7.10 1.06 -19.71
N GLY A 498 -6.01 0.54 -19.15
CA GLY A 498 -5.84 -0.89 -18.92
C GLY A 498 -5.74 -1.77 -20.17
N SER A 499 -5.50 -1.19 -21.35
CA SER A 499 -5.38 -1.95 -22.59
C SER A 499 -4.23 -2.98 -22.57
N ASN A 500 -3.17 -2.76 -21.78
CA ASN A 500 -2.11 -3.76 -21.59
C ASN A 500 -2.62 -5.02 -20.89
N TYR A 501 -3.74 -4.92 -20.18
CA TYR A 501 -4.41 -5.99 -19.45
C TYR A 501 -5.73 -6.44 -20.10
N HIS A 502 -5.95 -6.00 -21.35
CA HIS A 502 -7.18 -6.24 -22.11
C HIS A 502 -8.44 -5.84 -21.34
N LEU A 503 -8.33 -4.77 -20.55
CA LEU A 503 -9.46 -4.19 -19.83
C LEU A 503 -10.23 -3.27 -20.76
N SER A 504 -11.55 -3.26 -20.58
CA SER A 504 -12.44 -2.29 -21.20
C SER A 504 -13.44 -1.85 -20.14
N VAL A 505 -13.49 -0.54 -19.90
CA VAL A 505 -14.44 0.07 -18.97
C VAL A 505 -15.14 1.20 -19.71
N SER A 506 -16.46 1.10 -19.78
CA SER A 506 -17.32 1.99 -20.57
C SER A 506 -18.56 2.45 -19.81
N GLN A 507 -18.85 1.85 -18.65
CA GLN A 507 -20.04 2.16 -17.85
C GLN A 507 -19.67 2.68 -16.45
N PRO A 508 -20.53 3.51 -15.83
CA PRO A 508 -20.40 3.93 -14.43
C PRO A 508 -20.28 2.77 -13.42
N ILE A 509 -21.00 1.68 -13.69
CA ILE A 509 -20.83 0.38 -13.04
C ILE A 509 -20.49 -0.62 -14.14
N ASP A 510 -19.26 -1.15 -14.15
CA ASP A 510 -18.80 -2.06 -15.18
C ASP A 510 -18.35 -3.40 -14.58
N VAL A 511 -18.67 -4.49 -15.27
CA VAL A 511 -18.48 -5.87 -14.81
C VAL A 511 -17.84 -6.67 -15.93
N ASP A 512 -16.62 -7.13 -15.69
CA ASP A 512 -15.82 -7.93 -16.62
C ASP A 512 -15.46 -9.29 -16.00
N GLN A 513 -15.39 -10.36 -16.79
CA GLN A 513 -14.91 -11.69 -16.37
C GLN A 513 -15.42 -12.14 -14.97
N SER A 514 -16.72 -12.00 -14.71
CA SER A 514 -17.35 -12.20 -13.40
C SER A 514 -18.71 -12.91 -13.55
N CYS A 515 -19.19 -13.57 -12.50
CA CYS A 515 -20.47 -14.29 -12.51
C CYS A 515 -21.32 -14.01 -11.27
N ASP A 516 -22.64 -14.20 -11.36
CA ASP A 516 -23.59 -13.88 -10.26
C ASP A 516 -23.38 -12.47 -9.66
N VAL A 517 -23.24 -11.46 -10.53
CA VAL A 517 -23.18 -10.06 -10.15
C VAL A 517 -24.59 -9.46 -10.27
N LYS A 518 -25.11 -8.93 -9.16
CA LYS A 518 -26.45 -8.34 -9.09
C LYS A 518 -26.33 -6.84 -8.82
N THR A 519 -26.96 -6.05 -9.69
CA THR A 519 -27.05 -4.60 -9.57
C THR A 519 -28.51 -4.21 -9.36
N SER A 520 -28.82 -3.38 -8.35
CA SER A 520 -30.17 -2.84 -8.15
C SER A 520 -30.13 -1.47 -7.48
N ASP A 521 -31.15 -0.64 -7.73
CA ASP A 521 -31.40 0.59 -6.97
C ASP A 521 -30.24 1.62 -6.93
N ASN A 522 -29.29 1.54 -7.86
CA ASN A 522 -28.19 2.51 -7.98
C ASN A 522 -28.67 3.73 -8.78
N THR A 523 -28.26 4.92 -8.35
CA THR A 523 -28.53 6.18 -9.05
C THR A 523 -27.26 6.63 -9.78
N ILE A 524 -27.40 6.95 -11.06
CA ILE A 524 -26.31 7.42 -11.93
C ILE A 524 -26.75 8.76 -12.49
N GLU A 525 -26.00 9.82 -12.19
CA GLU A 525 -26.25 11.21 -12.61
C GLU A 525 -25.10 11.80 -13.41
#